data_AF-A0A7J4UZI1-F1
#
_entry.id   AF-A0A7J4UZI1-F1
#
_cell.length_a   1.000
_cell.length_b   1.000
_cell.length_c   1.000
_cell.angle_alpha   90.00
_cell.angle_beta   90.00
_cell.angle_gamma   90.00
#
_symmetry.space_group_name_H-M   'P 1'
#
loop_
_entity.id
_entity.type
_entity.pdbx_description
1 polymer ?
#
loop_
_entity_poly.entity_id
_entity_poly.type
_entity_poly.pdbx_seq_one_letter_code
_entity_poly.pdbx_strand_id
1 'polypeptide(L)' 'RDFHNFNVYFRDNANYEVVAFTATQIPNIDGRKYPASLAGKLYPRGIDIYPEKDLPELIKKHKAEQV' A
#
# COMPACT_ATOMS: atom_id res chain seq x y z
N ARG A 1 -10.49 1.65 4.81
CA ARG A 1 -9.87 2.21 6.05
C ARG A 1 -8.39 2.49 5.82
N ASP A 2 -7.71 1.60 5.13
CA ASP A 2 -6.25 1.59 4.92
C ASP A 2 -5.76 2.80 4.12
N PHE A 3 -6.46 3.18 3.04
CA PHE A 3 -6.16 4.42 2.33
C PHE A 3 -6.31 5.67 3.20
N HIS A 4 -7.28 5.70 4.12
CA HIS A 4 -7.45 6.83 5.02
C HIS A 4 -6.29 6.90 6.01
N ASN A 5 -5.95 5.79 6.68
CA ASN A 5 -4.81 5.70 7.59
C ASN A 5 -3.51 6.13 6.88
N PHE A 6 -3.31 5.65 5.65
CA PHE A 6 -2.18 6.07 4.83
C PHE A 6 -2.14 7.58 4.63
N ASN A 7 -3.26 8.17 4.20
CA ASN A 7 -3.34 9.59 3.90
C ASN A 7 -3.16 10.51 5.11
N VAL A 8 -3.59 10.08 6.30
CA VAL A 8 -3.51 10.91 7.51
C VAL A 8 -2.22 10.71 8.32
N TYR A 9 -1.55 9.57 8.19
CA TYR A 9 -0.40 9.24 9.05
C TYR A 9 0.86 8.76 8.31
N PHE A 10 0.74 7.97 7.24
CA PHE A 10 1.90 7.32 6.61
C PHE A 10 2.47 8.05 5.38
N ARG A 11 1.64 8.80 4.64
CA ARG A 11 1.95 9.38 3.32
C ARG A 11 3.31 10.09 3.22
N ASP A 12 3.65 10.91 4.19
CA ASP A 12 4.89 11.71 4.20
C ASP A 12 5.72 11.44 5.48
N ASN A 13 5.49 10.30 6.12
CA ASN A 13 6.18 9.91 7.35
C ASN A 13 7.38 9.01 7.02
N ALA A 14 8.59 9.58 7.07
CA ALA A 14 9.82 8.87 6.72
C ALA A 14 10.21 7.76 7.71
N ASN A 15 9.52 7.63 8.85
CA ASN A 15 9.73 6.52 9.78
C ASN A 15 9.11 5.20 9.28
N TYR A 16 8.28 5.25 8.24
CA TYR A 16 7.58 4.09 7.69
C TYR A 16 7.64 4.07 6.18
N GLU A 17 7.79 2.87 5.61
CA GLU A 17 7.65 2.62 4.18
C GLU A 17 6.46 1.69 3.95
N VAL A 18 5.41 2.21 3.31
CA VAL A 18 4.25 1.44 2.90
C VAL A 18 4.54 0.80 1.54
N VAL A 19 4.86 -0.49 1.58
CA VAL A 19 5.33 -1.25 0.41
C VAL A 19 4.22 -1.75 -0.51
N ALA A 20 3.00 -1.92 0.02
CA ALA A 20 1.86 -2.42 -0.72
C ALA A 20 0.55 -2.12 0.02
N PHE A 21 -0.55 -2.04 -0.72
CA PHE A 21 -1.90 -2.19 -0.18
C PHE A 21 -2.43 -3.57 -0.54
N THR A 22 -3.27 -4.12 0.32
CA THR A 22 -4.09 -5.29 0.03
C THR A 22 -5.57 -4.90 0.00
N ALA A 23 -6.35 -5.56 -0.85
CA ALA A 23 -7.79 -5.35 -0.92
C ALA A 23 -8.55 -6.66 -1.17
N THR A 24 -9.71 -6.82 -0.51
CA THR A 24 -10.66 -7.93 -0.73
C THR A 24 -11.98 -7.51 -1.33
N GLN A 25 -12.42 -6.27 -1.09
CA GLN A 25 -13.83 -5.88 -1.23
C GLN A 25 -14.13 -4.98 -2.42
N ILE A 26 -13.13 -4.59 -3.23
CA ILE A 26 -13.34 -3.69 -4.36
C ILE A 26 -13.12 -4.48 -5.65
N PRO A 27 -14.20 -4.80 -6.41
CA PRO A 27 -14.06 -5.47 -7.69
C PRO A 27 -13.14 -4.68 -8.64
N ASN A 28 -12.18 -5.36 -9.27
CA ASN A 28 -11.25 -4.79 -10.24
C ASN A 28 -10.28 -3.71 -9.70
N ILE A 29 -10.02 -3.66 -8.38
CA ILE A 29 -8.97 -2.80 -7.81
C ILE A 29 -7.62 -3.52 -7.75
N ASP A 30 -7.63 -4.85 -7.70
CA ASP A 30 -6.43 -5.67 -7.66
C ASP A 30 -5.62 -5.50 -8.95
N GLY A 31 -4.29 -5.38 -8.81
CA GLY A 31 -3.40 -5.06 -9.91
C GLY A 31 -3.38 -3.57 -10.31
N ARG A 32 -4.17 -2.73 -9.65
CA ARG A 32 -4.04 -1.26 -9.78
C ARG A 32 -3.00 -0.72 -8.82
N LYS A 33 -2.67 0.55 -9.01
CA LYS A 33 -1.71 1.28 -8.20
C LYS A 33 -2.39 2.44 -7.50
N TYR A 34 -2.11 2.61 -6.21
CA TYR A 34 -2.38 3.87 -5.54
C TYR A 34 -1.54 4.96 -6.20
N PRO A 35 -2.16 6.00 -6.78
CA PRO A 35 -1.49 6.89 -7.72
C PRO A 35 -0.44 7.76 -7.02
N ALA A 36 0.71 7.95 -7.67
CA ALA A 36 1.82 8.76 -7.17
C ALA A 36 1.40 10.18 -6.76
N SER A 37 0.48 10.78 -7.52
CA SER A 37 -0.07 12.12 -7.24
C SER A 37 -0.81 12.22 -5.90
N LEU A 38 -1.31 11.10 -5.37
CA LEU A 38 -1.96 11.04 -4.05
C LEU A 38 -1.07 10.42 -2.97
N ALA A 39 0.04 9.79 -3.38
CA ALA A 39 0.90 9.02 -2.49
C ALA A 39 1.93 9.87 -1.73
N GLY A 40 2.06 11.16 -2.06
CA GLY A 40 3.01 12.05 -1.39
C GLY A 40 4.44 11.92 -1.92
N LYS A 41 5.36 12.70 -1.35
CA LYS A 41 6.72 12.86 -1.92
C LYS A 41 7.59 11.61 -1.76
N LEU A 42 7.28 10.77 -0.78
CA LEU A 42 8.03 9.55 -0.50
C LEU A 42 7.69 8.40 -1.47
N TYR A 43 6.58 8.52 -2.20
CA TYR A 43 6.07 7.47 -3.07
C TYR A 43 5.86 7.98 -4.52
N PRO A 44 6.93 8.46 -5.20
CA PRO A 44 6.82 9.06 -6.54
C PRO A 44 6.37 8.08 -7.63
N ARG A 45 6.42 6.78 -7.35
CA ARG A 45 5.94 5.72 -8.26
C ARG A 45 4.55 5.21 -7.87
N GLY A 46 3.91 5.76 -6.84
CA GLY A 46 2.70 5.19 -6.25
C GLY A 46 2.98 3.90 -5.48
N ILE A 47 1.92 3.25 -5.00
CA ILE A 47 1.99 2.04 -4.17
C ILE A 47 1.13 0.95 -4.81
N ASP A 48 1.66 -0.25 -4.99
CA ASP A 48 0.94 -1.36 -5.62
C ASP A 48 -0.23 -1.85 -4.75
N ILE A 49 -1.34 -2.24 -5.39
CA ILE A 49 -2.51 -2.81 -4.73
C ILE A 49 -2.66 -4.27 -5.17
N TYR A 50 -2.58 -5.18 -4.22
CA TYR A 50 -2.65 -6.62 -4.45
C TYR A 50 -3.94 -7.21 -3.83
N PRO A 51 -4.36 -8.41 -4.30
CA PRO A 51 -5.34 -9.21 -3.58
C PRO A 51 -4.88 -9.52 -2.15
N GLU A 52 -5.78 -9.45 -1.17
CA GLU A 52 -5.43 -9.78 0.23
C GLU A 52 -5.00 -11.24 0.43
N LYS A 53 -5.48 -12.15 -0.41
CA LYS A 53 -5.02 -13.56 -0.41
C LYS A 53 -3.50 -13.70 -0.63
N ASP A 54 -2.85 -12.71 -1.25
CA ASP A 54 -1.42 -12.70 -1.52
C ASP A 54 -0.61 -12.13 -0.34
N LEU A 55 -1.27 -11.66 0.73
CA LEU A 55 -0.63 -11.08 1.92
C LEU A 55 0.53 -11.93 2.48
N PRO A 56 0.40 -13.27 2.65
CA PRO A 56 1.51 -14.08 3.18
C PRO A 56 2.76 -14.05 2.28
N GLU A 57 2.58 -13.96 0.96
CA GLU A 57 3.69 -13.86 0.01
C GLU A 57 4.29 -12.46 0.00
N LEU A 58 3.45 -11.42 0.08
CA LEU A 58 3.88 -10.02 0.15
C LEU A 58 4.72 -9.74 1.39
N ILE A 59 4.33 -10.27 2.56
CA ILE A 59 5.12 -10.14 3.80
C ILE A 59 6.53 -10.69 3.59
N LYS A 60 6.66 -11.86 2.96
CA LYS A 60 7.97 -12.49 2.68
C LYS A 60 8.76 -11.70 1.63
N LYS A 61 8.10 -11.31 0.54
CA LYS A 61 8.71 -10.60 -0.60
C LYS A 61 9.26 -9.24 -0.19
N HIS A 62 8.50 -8.50 0.60
CA HIS A 62 8.85 -7.14 1.02
C HIS A 62 9.51 -7.07 2.40
N LYS A 63 9.65 -8.21 3.10
CA LYS A 63 10.12 -8.28 4.50
C LYS A 63 9.34 -7.33 5.41
N ALA A 64 8.02 -7.28 5.23
CA ALA A 64 7.16 -6.39 6.00
C ALA A 64 7.13 -6.81 7.47
N GLU A 65 7.32 -5.86 8.36
CA GLU A 65 7.33 -6.08 9.82
C GLU A 65 5.95 -5.86 10.46
N GLN A 66 5.06 -5.13 9.78
CA GLN A 66 3.72 -4.77 10.26
C GLN A 66 2.68 -4.90 9.14
N VAL A 67 1.43 -5.21 9.53
CA VAL A 67 0.23 -5.32 8.67
C VAL A 67 -0.93 -4.55 9.27
#